data_AF-A0A167XHP7-F1
#
_entry.id   AF-A0A167XHP7-F1
#
_cell.length_a   1.000
_cell.length_b   1.000
_cell.length_c   1.000
_cell.angle_alpha   90.00
_cell.angle_beta   90.00
_cell.angle_gamma   90.00
#
_symmetry.space_group_name_H-M   'P 1'
#
loop_
_entity.id
_entity.type
_entity.pdbx_description
1 polymer ?
#
loop_
_entity_poly.entity_id
_entity_poly.type
_entity_poly.pdbx_seq_one_letter_code
_entity_poly.pdbx_strand_id
1 'polypeptide(L)'
;MDNSNRVLIFIFLFIFILSASGPQSALNLPDRALDALIKEQRRVLEVLGNATLSTFDPDHEHWLPVPGFTKDAGFAWGVLPTVKRKARDDFERGLNITKEYERRERATLNQKQTPLSTSEANDHDSRPLPIYRNISGIIRGDWVRWTDAEKADRPHMNVTALAEAHDYFSTEFMGNFTSREGSVFFELDDDYTPNINASGTYVRGIKSAMKIESKDPYGTVYQNELQGIHVPETGEIFLTTTSEKFAGLIGLPHFTTSQAVFDASKQLLNRSLSYAVNHISQEDQLFFPWYKLPYPTDFPGGSMPACEYIVYLQQQPATIDGRLARYHELQAIEDELRDPIGAPIPSPPMMVMSATIFSPDCGGLCPTGILLTTADKGMLNSIDAESSKLPFRFDDGNR
;
A
#
# COMPACT_ATOMS: atom_id res chain seq x y z
N MET A 1 15.60 52.86 22.01
CA MET A 1 15.50 51.44 21.61
C MET A 1 16.03 51.36 20.19
N ASP A 2 17.20 50.74 20.04
CA ASP A 2 18.02 50.78 18.83
C ASP A 2 17.35 50.15 17.61
N ASN A 3 17.54 50.74 16.43
CA ASN A 3 17.01 50.20 15.16
C ASN A 3 17.50 48.77 14.88
N SER A 4 18.67 48.41 15.41
CA SER A 4 19.22 47.05 15.34
C SER A 4 18.34 46.02 16.06
N ASN A 5 17.77 46.39 17.22
CA ASN A 5 16.87 45.51 17.97
C ASN A 5 15.52 45.33 17.27
N ARG A 6 15.06 46.33 16.52
CA ARG A 6 13.82 46.24 15.73
C ARG A 6 13.97 45.32 14.53
N VAL A 7 15.11 45.36 13.85
CA VAL A 7 15.41 44.47 12.71
C VAL A 7 15.58 43.03 13.18
N LEU A 8 16.27 42.80 14.32
CA LEU A 8 16.38 41.48 14.93
C LEU A 8 15.01 40.92 15.33
N ILE A 9 14.13 41.72 15.92
CA ILE A 9 12.76 41.29 16.27
C ILE A 9 11.97 40.92 15.02
N PHE A 10 12.08 41.69 13.93
CA PHE A 10 11.42 41.37 12.66
C PHE A 10 11.96 40.10 12.02
N ILE A 11 13.28 39.86 12.07
CA ILE A 11 13.91 38.64 11.55
C ILE A 11 13.48 37.44 12.41
N PHE A 12 13.44 37.56 13.73
CA PHE A 12 12.96 36.50 14.62
C PHE A 12 11.47 36.22 14.42
N LEU A 13 10.62 37.24 14.23
CA LEU A 13 9.20 37.05 13.91
C LEU A 13 9.01 36.41 12.53
N PHE A 14 9.79 36.82 11.54
CA PHE A 14 9.72 36.26 10.18
C PHE A 14 10.18 34.79 10.16
N ILE A 15 11.25 34.46 10.89
CA ILE A 15 11.70 33.07 11.08
C ILE A 15 10.67 32.28 11.90
N PHE A 16 10.05 32.85 12.94
CA PHE A 16 9.02 32.18 13.73
C PHE A 16 7.76 31.87 12.90
N ILE A 17 7.37 32.76 11.99
CA ILE A 17 6.24 32.55 11.06
C ILE A 17 6.59 31.50 9.99
N LEU A 18 7.83 31.46 9.50
CA LEU A 18 8.29 30.45 8.53
C LEU A 18 8.58 29.07 9.17
N SER A 19 8.88 29.05 10.48
CA SER A 19 9.18 27.83 11.25
C SER A 19 7.95 27.25 11.96
N ALA A 20 6.80 27.92 11.86
CA ALA A 20 5.51 27.37 12.29
C ALA A 20 5.01 26.33 11.27
N SER A 21 5.83 25.31 10.99
CA SER A 21 5.37 24.08 10.36
C SER A 21 4.93 23.13 11.48
N GLY A 22 3.68 23.30 11.93
CA GLY A 22 2.99 22.33 12.78
C GLY A 22 1.76 22.91 13.46
N PRO A 23 0.78 22.08 13.84
CA PRO A 23 0.16 21.00 13.07
C PRO A 23 -0.78 21.61 12.00
N GLN A 24 -1.17 20.83 11.00
CA GLN A 24 -2.29 21.23 10.15
C GLN A 24 -3.49 21.59 11.04
N SER A 25 -4.10 22.74 10.79
CA SER A 25 -5.22 23.20 11.61
C SER A 25 -6.30 22.12 11.60
N ALA A 26 -6.60 21.55 12.77
CA ALA A 26 -7.75 20.69 12.94
C ALA A 26 -8.96 21.44 12.38
N LEU A 27 -9.61 20.88 11.36
CA LEU A 27 -10.79 21.48 10.77
C LEU A 27 -11.82 21.59 11.90
N ASN A 28 -12.19 22.79 12.34
CA ASN A 28 -13.19 22.92 13.41
C ASN A 28 -14.59 22.65 12.83
N LEU A 29 -14.95 21.38 12.68
CA LEU A 29 -16.30 20.96 12.31
C LEU A 29 -17.28 21.34 13.44
N PRO A 30 -18.44 21.95 13.13
CA PRO A 30 -19.50 22.16 14.11
C PRO A 30 -19.94 20.82 14.73
N ASP A 31 -20.27 20.80 16.02
CA ASP A 31 -20.65 19.57 16.75
C ASP A 31 -21.72 18.73 16.03
N ARG A 32 -22.70 19.40 15.38
CA ARG A 32 -23.74 18.70 14.59
C ARG A 32 -23.19 17.96 13.37
N ALA A 33 -22.19 18.53 12.71
CA ALA A 33 -21.54 17.89 11.56
C ALA A 33 -20.67 16.71 12.04
N LEU A 34 -20.03 16.86 13.21
CA LEU A 34 -19.29 15.78 13.86
C LEU A 34 -20.20 14.61 14.26
N ASP A 35 -21.36 14.89 14.87
CA ASP A 35 -22.35 13.86 15.21
C ASP A 35 -22.87 13.11 13.97
N ALA A 36 -23.14 13.85 12.89
CA ALA A 36 -23.56 13.27 11.62
C ALA A 36 -22.47 12.36 11.02
N LEU A 37 -21.21 12.81 11.06
CA LEU A 37 -20.06 12.01 10.64
C LEU A 37 -19.96 10.73 11.47
N ILE A 38 -19.95 10.82 12.81
CA ILE A 38 -19.87 9.66 13.71
C ILE A 38 -21.01 8.67 13.43
N LYS A 39 -22.22 9.17 13.22
CA LYS A 39 -23.38 8.34 12.91
C LYS A 39 -23.20 7.58 11.59
N GLU A 40 -22.71 8.26 10.56
CA GLU A 40 -22.44 7.62 9.27
C GLU A 40 -21.32 6.58 9.39
N GLN A 41 -20.26 6.86 10.16
CA GLN A 41 -19.21 5.90 10.44
C GLN A 41 -19.73 4.62 11.10
N ARG A 42 -20.59 4.77 12.11
CA ARG A 42 -21.21 3.61 12.78
C ARG A 42 -22.07 2.79 11.82
N ARG A 43 -22.87 3.44 10.97
CA ARG A 43 -23.67 2.77 9.93
C ARG A 43 -22.78 1.97 8.98
N VAL A 44 -21.67 2.55 8.55
CA VAL A 44 -20.71 1.92 7.65
C VAL A 44 -20.00 0.74 8.33
N LEU A 45 -19.68 0.86 9.62
CA LEU A 45 -19.12 -0.25 10.41
C LEU A 45 -20.11 -1.41 10.59
N GLU A 46 -21.40 -1.14 10.70
CA GLU A 46 -22.42 -2.20 10.73
C GLU A 46 -22.45 -3.00 9.41
N VAL A 47 -22.25 -2.33 8.26
CA VAL A 47 -22.12 -3.00 6.96
C VAL A 47 -20.92 -3.95 6.96
N LEU A 48 -19.74 -3.46 7.38
CA LEU A 48 -18.54 -4.27 7.51
C LEU A 48 -18.74 -5.45 8.48
N GLY A 49 -19.35 -5.19 9.64
CA GLY A 49 -19.60 -6.19 10.69
C GLY A 49 -20.48 -7.35 10.22
N ASN A 50 -21.44 -7.09 9.33
CA ASN A 50 -22.36 -8.10 8.80
C ASN A 50 -21.89 -8.71 7.46
N ALA A 51 -20.84 -8.17 6.85
CA ALA A 51 -20.35 -8.64 5.56
C ALA A 51 -19.77 -10.05 5.63
N THR A 52 -20.01 -10.83 4.57
CA THR A 52 -19.35 -12.10 4.25
C THR A 52 -18.61 -11.93 2.93
N LEU A 53 -17.73 -12.86 2.57
CA LEU A 53 -16.96 -12.74 1.33
C LEU A 53 -17.85 -12.53 0.09
N SER A 54 -19.03 -13.15 0.05
CA SER A 54 -20.01 -13.07 -1.05
C SER A 54 -21.02 -11.92 -0.92
N THR A 55 -20.93 -11.09 0.12
CA THR A 55 -21.85 -9.94 0.29
C THR A 55 -21.64 -8.87 -0.76
N PHE A 56 -20.44 -8.78 -1.34
CA PHE A 56 -20.16 -7.96 -2.51
C PHE A 56 -19.83 -8.87 -3.69
N ASP A 57 -20.76 -8.97 -4.63
CA ASP A 57 -20.67 -9.79 -5.83
C ASP A 57 -21.44 -9.12 -6.98
N PRO A 58 -20.81 -8.17 -7.68
CA PRO A 58 -21.44 -7.40 -8.76
C PRO A 58 -21.97 -8.25 -9.91
N ASP A 59 -21.34 -9.39 -10.20
CA ASP A 59 -21.78 -10.31 -11.26
C ASP A 59 -23.13 -10.96 -10.92
N HIS A 60 -23.46 -11.06 -9.62
CA HIS A 60 -24.72 -11.58 -9.10
C HIS A 60 -25.62 -10.49 -8.50
N GLU A 61 -25.41 -9.22 -8.86
CA GLU A 61 -26.20 -8.07 -8.39
C GLU A 61 -26.18 -7.87 -6.86
N HIS A 62 -25.12 -8.32 -6.18
CA HIS A 62 -24.89 -8.07 -4.77
C HIS A 62 -23.96 -6.86 -4.59
N TRP A 63 -24.54 -5.78 -4.05
CA TRP A 63 -23.88 -4.48 -3.90
C TRP A 63 -23.80 -4.08 -2.43
N LEU A 64 -22.83 -3.22 -2.06
CA LEU A 64 -22.71 -2.70 -0.70
C LEU A 64 -23.31 -1.29 -0.63
N PRO A 65 -24.05 -0.94 0.45
CA PRO A 65 -24.63 0.39 0.63
C PRO A 65 -23.59 1.39 1.17
N VAL A 66 -22.46 1.51 0.47
CA VAL A 66 -21.34 2.42 0.78
C VAL A 66 -20.79 3.05 -0.51
N PRO A 67 -20.18 4.26 -0.45
CA PRO A 67 -19.67 4.97 -1.62
C PRO A 67 -18.75 4.11 -2.50
N GLY A 68 -19.01 4.09 -3.81
CA GLY A 68 -18.22 3.36 -4.81
C GLY A 68 -18.59 1.88 -4.99
N PHE A 69 -19.39 1.29 -4.10
CA PHE A 69 -19.79 -0.13 -4.15
C PHE A 69 -21.28 -0.34 -4.44
N THR A 70 -21.98 0.72 -4.84
CA THR A 70 -23.36 0.65 -5.33
C THR A 70 -23.37 0.46 -6.84
N LYS A 71 -24.46 -0.12 -7.37
CA LYS A 71 -24.65 -0.31 -8.81
C LYS A 71 -24.53 1.00 -9.60
N ASP A 72 -25.13 2.07 -9.07
CA ASP A 72 -25.22 3.36 -9.73
C ASP A 72 -23.93 4.18 -9.63
N ALA A 73 -22.94 3.73 -8.85
CA ALA A 73 -21.66 4.42 -8.72
C ALA A 73 -20.84 4.40 -10.03
N GLY A 74 -21.10 3.46 -10.94
CA GLY A 74 -20.43 3.40 -12.25
C GLY A 74 -18.97 2.93 -12.20
N PHE A 75 -18.59 2.21 -11.14
CA PHE A 75 -17.26 1.60 -10.99
C PHE A 75 -17.18 0.28 -11.79
N ALA A 76 -16.05 0.02 -12.43
CA ALA A 76 -15.78 -1.12 -13.29
C ALA A 76 -15.51 -2.42 -12.52
N TRP A 77 -16.44 -2.81 -11.65
CA TRP A 77 -16.25 -3.96 -10.77
C TRP A 77 -16.22 -5.32 -11.48
N GLY A 78 -16.79 -5.43 -12.69
CA GLY A 78 -16.66 -6.65 -13.51
C GLY A 78 -15.22 -7.02 -13.88
N VAL A 79 -14.27 -6.10 -13.68
CA VAL A 79 -12.83 -6.31 -13.86
C VAL A 79 -12.18 -6.99 -12.64
N LEU A 80 -12.75 -6.79 -11.45
CA LEU A 80 -12.18 -7.25 -10.19
C LEU A 80 -11.90 -8.77 -10.15
N PRO A 81 -12.78 -9.67 -10.63
CA PRO A 81 -12.48 -11.11 -10.64
C PRO A 81 -11.22 -11.47 -11.43
N THR A 82 -10.96 -10.75 -12.52
CA THR A 82 -9.80 -10.93 -13.39
C THR A 82 -8.52 -10.42 -12.72
N VAL A 83 -8.60 -9.28 -12.02
CA VAL A 83 -7.50 -8.73 -11.20
C VAL A 83 -7.15 -9.67 -10.05
N LYS A 84 -8.16 -10.17 -9.31
CA LYS A 84 -7.95 -11.15 -8.23
C LYS A 84 -7.33 -12.44 -8.72
N ARG A 85 -7.69 -12.89 -9.93
CA ARG A 85 -7.05 -14.06 -10.56
C ARG A 85 -5.57 -13.80 -10.81
N LYS A 86 -5.22 -12.65 -11.39
CA LYS A 86 -3.81 -12.29 -11.63
C LYS A 86 -2.98 -12.21 -10.34
N ALA A 87 -3.55 -11.64 -9.28
CA ALA A 87 -2.91 -11.61 -7.96
C ALA A 87 -2.66 -13.03 -7.40
N ARG A 88 -3.63 -13.95 -7.54
CA ARG A 88 -3.44 -15.36 -7.18
C ARG A 88 -2.36 -16.05 -8.01
N ASP A 89 -2.31 -15.79 -9.32
CA ASP A 89 -1.28 -16.37 -10.21
C ASP A 89 0.13 -15.93 -9.77
N ASP A 90 0.28 -14.70 -9.26
CA ASP A 90 1.55 -14.19 -8.73
C ASP A 90 1.95 -14.85 -7.41
N PHE A 91 0.98 -15.12 -6.53
CA PHE A 91 1.20 -15.91 -5.31
C PHE A 91 1.59 -17.36 -5.65
N GLU A 92 0.86 -18.02 -6.56
CA GLU A 92 1.15 -19.38 -7.02
C GLU A 92 2.54 -19.49 -7.68
N ARG A 93 2.96 -18.45 -8.40
CA ARG A 93 4.32 -18.37 -8.96
C ARG A 93 5.37 -18.43 -7.86
N GLY A 94 5.20 -17.68 -6.77
CA GLY A 94 6.09 -17.73 -5.61
C GLY A 94 6.17 -19.12 -4.99
N LEU A 95 5.03 -19.79 -4.81
CA LEU A 95 4.99 -21.17 -4.32
C LEU A 95 5.71 -22.15 -5.25
N ASN A 96 5.53 -22.01 -6.56
CA ASN A 96 6.16 -22.87 -7.56
C ASN A 96 7.68 -22.69 -7.59
N ILE A 97 8.17 -21.45 -7.46
CA ILE A 97 9.60 -21.15 -7.32
C ILE A 97 10.16 -21.90 -6.10
N THR A 98 9.52 -21.78 -4.94
CA THR A 98 9.95 -22.48 -3.72
C THR A 98 10.04 -24.00 -3.93
N LYS A 99 8.98 -24.61 -4.49
CA LYS A 99 8.94 -26.05 -4.79
C LYS A 99 10.05 -26.49 -5.74
N GLU A 100 10.39 -25.67 -6.73
CA GLU A 100 11.45 -25.98 -7.69
C GLU A 100 12.83 -26.02 -7.02
N TYR A 101 13.15 -25.03 -6.18
CA TYR A 101 14.39 -25.00 -5.42
C TYR A 101 14.53 -26.21 -4.49
N GLU A 102 13.48 -26.56 -3.75
CA GLU A 102 13.49 -27.73 -2.87
C GLU A 102 13.70 -29.04 -3.65
N ARG A 103 13.14 -29.17 -4.87
CA ARG A 103 13.38 -30.33 -5.74
C ARG A 103 14.86 -30.42 -6.15
N ARG A 104 15.48 -29.29 -6.51
CA ARG A 104 16.90 -29.25 -6.91
C ARG A 104 17.84 -29.59 -5.74
N GLU A 105 17.53 -29.11 -4.54
CA GLU A 105 18.28 -29.43 -3.33
C GLU A 105 18.22 -30.93 -3.03
N ARG A 106 17.03 -31.54 -3.07
CA ARG A 106 16.84 -32.99 -2.89
C ARG A 106 17.60 -33.82 -3.93
N ALA A 107 17.55 -33.41 -5.20
CA ALA A 107 18.30 -34.09 -6.26
C ALA A 107 19.81 -34.08 -5.98
N THR A 108 20.33 -32.97 -5.44
CA THR A 108 21.75 -32.83 -5.08
C THR A 108 22.12 -33.66 -3.85
N LEU A 109 21.22 -33.78 -2.86
CA LEU A 109 21.42 -34.60 -1.67
C LEU A 109 21.39 -36.11 -1.98
N ASN A 110 20.42 -36.54 -2.78
CA ASN A 110 20.29 -37.95 -3.19
C ASN A 110 21.47 -38.44 -4.04
N GLN A 111 22.19 -37.52 -4.68
CA GLN A 111 23.43 -37.84 -5.40
C GLN A 111 24.65 -37.97 -4.47
N LYS A 112 24.56 -37.47 -3.22
CA LYS A 112 25.66 -37.43 -2.24
C LYS A 112 25.51 -38.38 -1.05
N GLN A 113 24.40 -39.12 -0.89
CA GLN A 113 24.20 -40.04 0.25
C GLN A 113 23.70 -41.46 -0.12
N THR A 114 24.45 -42.46 0.34
CA THR A 114 24.04 -43.85 0.65
C THR A 114 22.97 -43.84 1.77
N PRO A 115 22.09 -44.87 1.87
CA PRO A 115 20.81 -44.74 2.55
C PRO A 115 20.98 -44.69 4.08
N LEU A 116 20.65 -43.55 4.69
CA LEU A 116 20.47 -43.46 6.14
C LEU A 116 19.13 -42.81 6.48
N SER A 117 18.28 -43.64 7.10
CA SER A 117 17.06 -43.35 7.89
C SER A 117 16.16 -42.20 7.45
N THR A 118 15.12 -42.60 6.71
CA THR A 118 13.81 -41.95 6.57
C THR A 118 13.17 -41.65 7.94
N SER A 119 13.14 -40.40 8.37
CA SER A 119 12.11 -39.94 9.32
C SER A 119 11.68 -38.47 9.19
N GLU A 120 12.35 -37.65 8.38
CA GLU A 120 11.98 -36.22 8.22
C GLU A 120 11.13 -35.94 6.96
N ALA A 121 10.77 -36.96 6.18
CA ALA A 121 10.10 -36.79 4.88
C ALA A 121 8.62 -36.39 4.95
N ASN A 122 8.01 -36.31 6.13
CA ASN A 122 6.56 -36.14 6.28
C ASN A 122 6.09 -34.74 6.74
N ASP A 123 6.98 -33.76 6.89
CA ASP A 123 6.65 -32.38 7.30
C ASP A 123 6.96 -31.33 6.21
N HIS A 124 6.70 -31.69 4.94
CA HIS A 124 7.22 -30.96 3.78
C HIS A 124 6.17 -30.24 2.93
N ASP A 125 4.87 -30.44 3.16
CA ASP A 125 3.82 -29.70 2.44
C ASP A 125 3.44 -28.37 3.13
N SER A 126 4.09 -28.04 4.24
CA SER A 126 3.68 -26.92 5.13
C SER A 126 4.80 -25.94 5.45
N ARG A 127 5.89 -25.87 4.64
CA ARG A 127 6.94 -24.88 4.90
C ARG A 127 6.47 -23.49 4.42
N PRO A 128 6.52 -22.46 5.30
CA PRO A 128 6.15 -21.11 4.92
C PRO A 128 7.09 -20.58 3.83
N LEU A 129 6.60 -19.66 3.01
CA LEU A 129 7.43 -18.99 1.99
C LEU A 129 8.65 -18.35 2.68
N PRO A 130 9.87 -18.47 2.12
CA PRO A 130 11.05 -17.84 2.68
C PRO A 130 11.06 -16.36 2.27
N ILE A 131 10.26 -15.56 2.97
CA ILE A 131 10.04 -14.14 2.73
C ILE A 131 10.29 -13.34 4.01
N TYR A 132 10.54 -12.05 3.84
CA TYR A 132 10.57 -11.10 4.94
C TYR A 132 9.17 -10.93 5.53
N ARG A 133 9.10 -11.03 6.86
CA ARG A 133 7.93 -10.76 7.70
C ARG A 133 7.92 -9.35 8.25
N ASN A 134 8.85 -8.47 7.93
CA ASN A 134 8.75 -7.03 8.19
C ASN A 134 9.18 -6.28 6.92
N ILE A 135 8.29 -5.42 6.39
CA ILE A 135 8.44 -4.89 5.02
C ILE A 135 8.40 -3.37 4.94
N SER A 136 8.66 -2.65 6.03
CA SER A 136 8.81 -1.19 5.97
C SER A 136 10.00 -0.80 5.08
N GLY A 137 9.79 0.16 4.16
CA GLY A 137 10.82 0.61 3.24
C GLY A 137 10.29 1.08 1.89
N ILE A 138 11.18 1.29 0.93
CA ILE A 138 10.83 1.81 -0.40
C ILE A 138 10.99 0.73 -1.46
N ILE A 139 9.95 0.51 -2.24
CA ILE A 139 9.91 -0.43 -3.35
C ILE A 139 9.78 0.32 -4.66
N ARG A 140 10.57 -0.08 -5.67
CA ARG A 140 10.61 0.58 -6.97
C ARG A 140 10.52 -0.45 -8.07
N GLY A 141 9.91 -0.11 -9.18
CA GLY A 141 9.99 -0.95 -10.36
C GLY A 141 9.24 -0.38 -11.54
N ASP A 142 9.28 -1.15 -12.61
CA ASP A 142 8.64 -0.78 -13.85
C ASP A 142 7.30 -1.47 -14.00
N TRP A 143 6.45 -0.83 -14.75
CA TRP A 143 5.07 -1.23 -14.89
C TRP A 143 4.66 -1.26 -16.34
N VAL A 144 3.80 -2.23 -16.69
CA VAL A 144 3.29 -2.39 -18.05
C VAL A 144 1.79 -2.54 -18.02
N ARG A 145 1.10 -1.76 -18.86
CA ARG A 145 -0.35 -1.75 -18.97
C ARG A 145 -0.86 -3.11 -19.41
N TRP A 146 -1.85 -3.64 -18.69
CA TRP A 146 -2.42 -4.94 -18.98
C TRP A 146 -3.58 -4.83 -19.97
N THR A 147 -3.37 -5.31 -21.20
CA THR A 147 -4.32 -5.14 -22.32
C THR A 147 -5.51 -6.09 -22.29
N ASP A 148 -5.44 -7.26 -21.64
CA ASP A 148 -6.58 -8.19 -21.62
C ASP A 148 -7.74 -7.66 -20.77
N ALA A 149 -7.45 -6.88 -19.74
CA ALA A 149 -8.47 -6.25 -18.91
C ALA A 149 -9.09 -5.00 -19.57
N GLU A 150 -8.58 -4.55 -20.73
CA GLU A 150 -9.23 -3.51 -21.55
C GLU A 150 -10.43 -4.07 -22.34
N LYS A 151 -10.53 -5.39 -22.49
CA LYS A 151 -11.66 -6.06 -23.16
C LYS A 151 -12.88 -6.22 -22.26
N ALA A 152 -12.74 -5.97 -20.96
CA ALA A 152 -13.83 -6.06 -20.01
C ALA A 152 -14.81 -4.90 -20.21
N ASP A 153 -16.10 -5.19 -20.12
CA ASP A 153 -17.15 -4.16 -20.20
C ASP A 153 -17.00 -3.20 -19.02
N ARG A 154 -17.06 -1.89 -19.31
CA ARG A 154 -16.88 -0.85 -18.30
C ARG A 154 -18.12 0.03 -18.26
N PRO A 155 -18.79 0.14 -17.10
CA PRO A 155 -19.90 1.06 -16.98
C PRO A 155 -19.42 2.49 -17.18
N HIS A 156 -20.26 3.30 -17.81
CA HIS A 156 -20.02 4.73 -17.92
C HIS A 156 -20.39 5.40 -16.61
N MET A 157 -19.41 5.98 -15.92
CA MET A 157 -19.65 6.79 -14.74
C MET A 157 -20.34 8.10 -15.13
N ASN A 158 -21.38 8.49 -14.39
CA ASN A 158 -22.01 9.81 -14.55
C ASN A 158 -21.15 10.86 -13.84
N VAL A 159 -20.10 11.31 -14.52
CA VAL A 159 -19.11 12.23 -13.96
C VAL A 159 -19.72 13.59 -13.58
N THR A 160 -20.75 14.04 -14.30
CA THR A 160 -21.46 15.29 -13.97
C THR A 160 -22.19 15.17 -12.63
N ALA A 161 -22.97 14.10 -12.44
CA ALA A 161 -23.65 13.85 -11.17
C ALA A 161 -22.66 13.66 -10.01
N LEU A 162 -21.52 13.02 -10.28
CA LEU A 162 -20.45 12.87 -9.29
C LEU A 162 -19.84 14.21 -8.89
N ALA A 163 -19.57 15.09 -9.87
CA ALA A 163 -19.05 16.42 -9.62
C ALA A 163 -20.02 17.29 -8.81
N GLU A 164 -21.32 17.21 -9.12
CA GLU A 164 -22.37 17.89 -8.35
C GLU A 164 -22.52 17.34 -6.92
N ALA A 165 -22.38 16.02 -6.74
CA ALA A 165 -22.55 15.39 -5.43
C ALA A 165 -21.40 15.69 -4.46
N HIS A 166 -20.21 16.02 -4.97
CA HIS A 166 -18.99 16.24 -4.17
C HIS A 166 -18.38 17.63 -4.35
N ASP A 167 -19.13 18.57 -4.96
CA ASP A 167 -18.69 19.95 -5.22
C ASP A 167 -17.34 20.03 -5.95
N TYR A 168 -17.09 19.12 -6.91
CA TYR A 168 -15.89 19.18 -7.73
C TYR A 168 -15.97 20.33 -8.74
N PHE A 169 -14.88 21.08 -8.90
CA PHE A 169 -14.83 22.17 -9.87
C PHE A 169 -14.57 21.70 -11.31
N SER A 170 -14.20 20.43 -11.49
CA SER A 170 -13.91 19.83 -12.77
C SER A 170 -14.48 18.42 -12.87
N THR A 171 -14.84 18.02 -14.08
CA THR A 171 -15.19 16.63 -14.43
C THR A 171 -13.96 15.84 -14.90
N GLU A 172 -12.78 16.45 -14.98
CA GLU A 172 -11.56 15.78 -15.38
C GLU A 172 -10.93 15.04 -14.19
N PHE A 173 -10.70 13.73 -14.35
CA PHE A 173 -10.08 12.91 -13.32
C PHE A 173 -8.56 13.09 -13.31
N MET A 174 -8.03 13.47 -12.16
CA MET A 174 -6.61 13.35 -11.86
C MET A 174 -6.23 11.87 -11.74
N GLY A 175 -5.02 11.51 -12.19
CA GLY A 175 -4.51 10.14 -12.08
C GLY A 175 -4.88 9.23 -13.25
N ASN A 176 -5.51 9.75 -14.31
CA ASN A 176 -5.86 8.92 -15.45
C ASN A 176 -4.64 8.64 -16.34
N PHE A 177 -4.01 7.48 -16.13
CA PHE A 177 -2.86 7.04 -16.92
C PHE A 177 -3.29 6.40 -18.24
N THR A 178 -2.97 7.04 -19.36
CA THR A 178 -3.18 6.51 -20.72
C THR A 178 -1.94 5.82 -21.29
N SER A 179 -0.78 5.98 -20.65
CA SER A 179 0.51 5.42 -21.06
C SER A 179 0.55 3.89 -20.96
N ARG A 180 1.40 3.27 -21.80
CA ARG A 180 1.55 1.81 -21.87
C ARG A 180 2.57 1.26 -20.87
N GLU A 181 3.51 2.08 -20.46
CA GLU A 181 4.58 1.72 -19.54
C GLU A 181 5.02 2.92 -18.71
N GLY A 182 5.72 2.65 -17.62
CA GLY A 182 6.29 3.66 -16.74
C GLY A 182 6.94 3.03 -15.53
N SER A 183 7.14 3.84 -14.50
CA SER A 183 7.75 3.40 -13.23
C SER A 183 6.81 3.67 -12.05
N VAL A 184 6.90 2.84 -11.03
CA VAL A 184 6.09 2.93 -9.82
C VAL A 184 6.97 2.77 -8.59
N PHE A 185 6.60 3.53 -7.56
CA PHE A 185 7.29 3.59 -6.29
C PHE A 185 6.23 3.39 -5.19
N PHE A 186 6.55 2.55 -4.22
CA PHE A 186 5.77 2.37 -3.00
C PHE A 186 6.69 2.63 -1.81
N GLU A 187 6.33 3.58 -0.97
CA GLU A 187 6.86 3.65 0.39
C GLU A 187 5.90 2.86 1.27
N LEU A 188 6.37 1.81 1.93
CA LEU A 188 5.59 0.93 2.79
C LEU A 188 5.90 1.23 4.25
N ASP A 189 4.86 1.36 5.05
CA ASP A 189 4.95 1.48 6.50
C ASP A 189 4.10 0.37 7.17
N ASP A 190 4.83 -0.64 7.64
CA ASP A 190 4.34 -1.89 8.19
C ASP A 190 4.46 -1.93 9.74
N ASP A 191 4.93 -0.84 10.36
CA ASP A 191 4.93 -0.66 11.82
C ASP A 191 3.58 -0.11 12.30
N TYR A 192 2.61 0.03 11.39
CA TYR A 192 1.27 0.53 11.66
C TYR A 192 0.44 -0.52 12.42
N THR A 193 0.45 -0.43 13.76
CA THR A 193 -0.56 -1.07 14.62
C THR A 193 -1.95 -0.62 14.16
N PRO A 194 -2.88 -1.53 13.86
CA PRO A 194 -3.19 -2.76 14.60
C PRO A 194 -2.74 -4.06 13.92
N ASN A 195 -2.74 -5.17 14.68
CA ASN A 195 -2.62 -6.53 14.17
C ASN A 195 -3.70 -7.45 14.76
N ILE A 196 -3.97 -8.56 14.07
CA ILE A 196 -4.90 -9.58 14.55
C ILE A 196 -4.47 -10.96 14.10
N ASN A 197 -4.76 -11.96 14.93
CA ASN A 197 -4.68 -13.36 14.57
C ASN A 197 -6.10 -13.94 14.63
N ALA A 198 -6.67 -14.25 13.48
CA ALA A 198 -8.02 -14.78 13.36
C ALA A 198 -7.94 -16.18 12.75
N SER A 199 -8.40 -17.20 13.49
CA SER A 199 -8.47 -18.58 13.00
C SER A 199 -7.14 -19.13 12.44
N GLY A 200 -6.00 -18.65 12.96
CA GLY A 200 -4.66 -19.04 12.51
C GLY A 200 -4.10 -18.22 11.35
N THR A 201 -4.83 -17.23 10.85
CA THR A 201 -4.34 -16.24 9.88
C THR A 201 -3.98 -14.96 10.60
N TYR A 202 -2.70 -14.59 10.55
CA TYR A 202 -2.21 -13.35 11.10
C TYR A 202 -2.21 -12.27 10.01
N VAL A 203 -2.83 -11.14 10.30
CA VAL A 203 -2.83 -9.98 9.41
C VAL A 203 -2.55 -8.72 10.23
N ARG A 204 -1.92 -7.74 9.60
CA ARG A 204 -1.67 -6.43 10.21
C ARG A 204 -1.98 -5.30 9.26
N GLY A 205 -2.27 -4.13 9.82
CA GLY A 205 -2.45 -2.91 9.05
C GLY A 205 -1.14 -2.48 8.41
N ILE A 206 -1.24 -1.89 7.23
CA ILE A 206 -0.10 -1.33 6.51
C ILE A 206 -0.54 -0.06 5.80
N LYS A 207 0.35 0.93 5.74
CA LYS A 207 0.17 2.15 4.96
C LYS A 207 1.15 2.19 3.81
N SER A 208 0.78 2.91 2.76
CA SER A 208 1.73 3.17 1.69
C SER A 208 1.50 4.51 0.99
N ALA A 209 2.58 5.23 0.73
CA ALA A 209 2.60 6.29 -0.26
C ALA A 209 3.03 5.69 -1.62
N MET A 210 2.14 5.75 -2.60
CA MET A 210 2.38 5.28 -3.95
C MET A 210 2.64 6.45 -4.89
N LYS A 211 3.71 6.40 -5.67
CA LYS A 211 3.97 7.32 -6.77
C LYS A 211 4.03 6.54 -8.08
N ILE A 212 3.18 6.88 -9.04
CA ILE A 212 3.17 6.29 -10.39
C ILE A 212 3.61 7.37 -11.37
N GLU A 213 4.53 7.02 -12.25
CA GLU A 213 5.07 7.88 -13.29
C GLU A 213 4.85 7.24 -14.66
N SER A 214 4.35 8.02 -15.61
CA SER A 214 4.24 7.61 -17.01
C SER A 214 5.50 7.96 -17.80
N LYS A 215 5.87 7.08 -18.73
CA LYS A 215 7.00 7.30 -19.63
C LYS A 215 6.61 8.06 -20.92
N ASP A 216 5.58 8.89 -20.86
CA ASP A 216 5.19 9.74 -21.99
C ASP A 216 6.08 11.00 -22.05
N PRO A 217 6.10 11.73 -23.20
CA PRO A 217 6.95 12.91 -23.36
C PRO A 217 6.69 14.04 -22.35
N TYR A 218 5.57 13.99 -21.61
CA TYR A 218 5.17 15.01 -20.65
C TYR A 218 5.40 14.58 -19.19
N GLY A 219 5.80 13.32 -18.94
CA GLY A 219 6.27 12.82 -17.64
C GLY A 219 5.23 13.00 -16.53
N THR A 220 4.04 12.43 -16.70
CA THR A 220 2.97 12.63 -15.73
C THR A 220 3.19 11.79 -14.47
N VAL A 221 3.22 12.45 -13.32
CA VAL A 221 3.45 11.84 -12.02
C VAL A 221 2.22 12.05 -11.14
N TYR A 222 1.75 10.98 -10.51
CA TYR A 222 0.69 11.05 -9.51
C TYR A 222 1.09 10.33 -8.23
N GLN A 223 0.75 10.93 -7.09
CA GLN A 223 0.98 10.39 -5.77
C GLN A 223 -0.36 10.09 -5.07
N ASN A 224 -0.44 8.95 -4.41
CA ASN A 224 -1.62 8.50 -3.69
C ASN A 224 -1.22 7.91 -2.34
N GLU A 225 -2.04 8.20 -1.33
CA GLU A 225 -1.97 7.55 -0.02
C GLU A 225 -2.90 6.36 -0.01
N LEU A 226 -2.34 5.20 0.34
CA LEU A 226 -3.01 3.91 0.37
C LEU A 226 -2.98 3.34 1.80
N GLN A 227 -4.02 2.60 2.13
CA GLN A 227 -4.12 1.85 3.37
C GLN A 227 -4.52 0.41 3.06
N GLY A 228 -4.11 -0.51 3.91
CA GLY A 228 -4.27 -1.91 3.58
C GLY A 228 -4.01 -2.88 4.71
N ILE A 229 -3.89 -4.13 4.29
CA ILE A 229 -3.48 -5.24 5.14
C ILE A 229 -2.30 -5.99 4.52
N HIS A 230 -1.41 -6.46 5.39
CA HIS A 230 -0.31 -7.34 5.05
C HIS A 230 -0.50 -8.68 5.78
N VAL A 231 -0.27 -9.78 5.05
CA VAL A 231 -0.30 -11.16 5.53
C VAL A 231 1.15 -11.69 5.61
N PRO A 232 1.83 -11.62 6.76
CA PRO A 232 3.26 -11.89 6.84
C PRO A 232 3.65 -13.34 6.54
N GLU A 233 2.72 -14.28 6.69
CA GLU A 233 2.94 -15.70 6.39
C GLU A 233 3.03 -16.00 4.89
N THR A 234 2.30 -15.24 4.07
CA THR A 234 2.21 -15.43 2.61
C THR A 234 2.90 -14.33 1.81
N GLY A 235 3.17 -13.18 2.44
CA GLY A 235 3.78 -12.01 1.79
C GLY A 235 2.80 -11.27 0.87
N GLU A 236 1.51 -11.53 1.01
CA GLU A 236 0.44 -10.83 0.30
C GLU A 236 0.15 -9.49 0.99
N ILE A 237 0.03 -8.44 0.19
CA ILE A 237 -0.34 -7.11 0.63
C ILE A 237 -1.49 -6.61 -0.24
N PHE A 238 -2.56 -6.18 0.41
CA PHE A 238 -3.72 -5.58 -0.24
C PHE A 238 -3.84 -4.14 0.21
N LEU A 239 -3.73 -3.20 -0.71
CA LEU A 239 -3.80 -1.76 -0.45
C LEU A 239 -4.96 -1.16 -1.25
N THR A 240 -5.54 -0.09 -0.72
CA THR A 240 -6.62 0.65 -1.37
C THR A 240 -6.53 2.13 -1.04
N THR A 241 -6.93 2.99 -1.98
CA THR A 241 -7.28 4.38 -1.67
C THR A 241 -8.61 4.45 -0.92
N THR A 242 -8.91 5.58 -0.31
CA THR A 242 -10.23 5.89 0.24
C THR A 242 -10.49 7.39 0.09
N SER A 243 -11.71 7.72 -0.33
CA SER A 243 -12.19 9.07 -0.61
C SER A 243 -13.69 9.16 -0.35
N GLU A 244 -14.24 10.37 -0.46
CA GLU A 244 -15.67 10.66 -0.39
C GLU A 244 -16.52 9.87 -1.39
N LYS A 245 -15.95 9.51 -2.55
CA LYS A 245 -16.64 8.72 -3.59
C LYS A 245 -16.35 7.23 -3.52
N PHE A 246 -15.36 6.81 -2.73
CA PHE A 246 -14.90 5.43 -2.68
C PHE A 246 -14.50 4.99 -1.27
N ALA A 247 -15.35 4.15 -0.68
CA ALA A 247 -15.14 3.56 0.64
C ALA A 247 -14.18 2.34 0.59
N GLY A 248 -13.00 2.52 -0.02
CA GLY A 248 -12.07 1.43 -0.33
C GLY A 248 -11.68 0.60 0.88
N LEU A 249 -11.39 1.22 2.02
CA LEU A 249 -11.01 0.50 3.24
C LEU A 249 -12.15 -0.39 3.80
N ILE A 250 -13.44 -0.10 3.52
CA ILE A 250 -14.59 -0.94 3.93
C ILE A 250 -14.67 -2.12 2.98
N GLY A 251 -14.46 -1.86 1.70
CA GLY A 251 -14.40 -2.89 0.68
C GLY A 251 -13.17 -3.78 0.77
N LEU A 252 -12.11 -3.37 1.49
CA LEU A 252 -10.82 -4.02 1.51
C LEU A 252 -10.89 -5.55 1.76
N PRO A 253 -11.68 -6.08 2.72
CA PRO A 253 -11.81 -7.53 2.88
C PRO A 253 -12.27 -8.24 1.61
N HIS A 254 -13.15 -7.63 0.81
CA HIS A 254 -13.64 -8.21 -0.44
C HIS A 254 -12.58 -8.27 -1.56
N PHE A 255 -11.49 -7.51 -1.45
CA PHE A 255 -10.36 -7.57 -2.38
C PHE A 255 -9.48 -8.79 -2.12
N THR A 256 -9.52 -9.36 -0.91
CA THR A 256 -8.69 -10.51 -0.53
C THR A 256 -8.97 -11.76 -1.36
N THR A 257 -7.97 -12.62 -1.50
CA THR A 257 -7.96 -13.80 -2.38
C THR A 257 -8.54 -15.06 -1.74
N SER A 258 -8.72 -15.07 -0.41
CA SER A 258 -9.17 -16.25 0.35
C SER A 258 -10.13 -15.88 1.49
N GLN A 259 -10.94 -16.85 1.91
CA GLN A 259 -11.88 -16.69 3.03
C GLN A 259 -11.17 -16.37 4.35
N ALA A 260 -10.02 -17.01 4.61
CA ALA A 260 -9.29 -16.81 5.86
C ALA A 260 -8.74 -15.39 5.97
N VAL A 261 -8.17 -14.86 4.88
CA VAL A 261 -7.69 -13.47 4.83
C VAL A 261 -8.86 -12.48 4.89
N PHE A 262 -10.00 -12.79 4.26
CA PHE A 262 -11.23 -11.99 4.39
C PHE A 262 -11.65 -11.84 5.86
N ASP A 263 -11.79 -12.96 6.58
CA ASP A 263 -12.27 -12.97 7.97
C ASP A 263 -11.30 -12.23 8.90
N ALA A 264 -9.99 -12.46 8.72
CA ALA A 264 -8.95 -11.76 9.48
C ALA A 264 -8.95 -10.25 9.19
N SER A 265 -9.05 -9.86 7.92
CA SER A 265 -9.11 -8.44 7.51
C SER A 265 -10.34 -7.75 8.08
N LYS A 266 -11.51 -8.39 7.96
CA LYS A 266 -12.77 -7.89 8.52
C LYS A 266 -12.65 -7.69 10.02
N GLN A 267 -12.06 -8.64 10.75
CA GLN A 267 -11.91 -8.54 12.19
C GLN A 267 -10.92 -7.43 12.59
N LEU A 268 -9.79 -7.31 11.89
CA LEU A 268 -8.81 -6.25 12.09
C LEU A 268 -9.45 -4.87 11.93
N LEU A 269 -10.13 -4.67 10.81
CA LEU A 269 -10.82 -3.42 10.49
C LEU A 269 -11.94 -3.16 11.48
N ASN A 270 -12.83 -4.11 11.75
CA ASN A 270 -13.92 -3.88 12.70
C ASN A 270 -13.38 -3.40 14.07
N ARG A 271 -12.29 -4.01 14.56
CA ARG A 271 -11.64 -3.58 15.81
C ARG A 271 -11.02 -2.19 15.70
N SER A 272 -10.21 -1.94 14.68
CA SER A 272 -9.42 -0.72 14.56
C SER A 272 -10.29 0.51 14.31
N LEU A 273 -11.33 0.33 13.52
CA LEU A 273 -12.22 1.40 13.13
C LEU A 273 -13.27 1.65 14.20
N SER A 274 -13.77 0.61 14.88
CA SER A 274 -14.60 0.82 16.08
C SER A 274 -13.82 1.57 17.15
N TYR A 275 -12.54 1.25 17.33
CA TYR A 275 -11.67 2.02 18.22
C TYR A 275 -11.59 3.48 17.74
N ALA A 276 -11.25 3.72 16.47
CA ALA A 276 -11.17 5.07 15.92
C ALA A 276 -12.47 5.86 16.13
N VAL A 277 -13.63 5.29 15.77
CA VAL A 277 -14.96 5.94 15.90
C VAL A 277 -15.29 6.29 17.34
N ASN A 278 -14.94 5.43 18.30
CA ASN A 278 -15.22 5.68 19.71
C ASN A 278 -14.26 6.69 20.36
N HIS A 279 -13.13 6.99 19.72
CA HIS A 279 -12.12 7.91 20.20
C HIS A 279 -12.00 9.16 19.33
N ILE A 280 -13.01 9.45 18.48
CA ILE A 280 -13.05 10.69 17.71
C ILE A 280 -13.07 11.88 18.69
N SER A 281 -12.02 12.70 18.64
CA SER A 281 -11.97 14.04 19.22
C SER A 281 -11.97 15.11 18.13
N GLN A 282 -12.04 16.40 18.50
CA GLN A 282 -11.90 17.50 17.54
C GLN A 282 -10.50 17.58 16.92
N GLU A 283 -9.45 17.10 17.61
CA GLU A 283 -8.08 17.05 17.09
C GLU A 283 -7.84 15.82 16.17
N ASP A 284 -8.56 14.71 16.42
CA ASP A 284 -8.41 13.44 15.67
C ASP A 284 -9.15 13.43 14.32
N GLN A 285 -9.84 14.51 13.96
CA GLN A 285 -10.67 14.60 12.75
C GLN A 285 -9.85 14.44 11.45
N LEU A 286 -8.56 14.80 11.46
CA LEU A 286 -7.66 14.70 10.31
C LEU A 286 -7.18 13.26 10.02
N PHE A 287 -7.35 12.34 10.98
CA PHE A 287 -6.86 10.97 10.88
C PHE A 287 -7.96 9.96 10.53
N PHE A 288 -9.19 10.41 10.25
CA PHE A 288 -10.28 9.50 9.93
C PHE A 288 -10.09 8.90 8.53
N PRO A 289 -9.78 7.60 8.40
CA PRO A 289 -9.38 7.02 7.12
C PRO A 289 -10.53 6.93 6.11
N TRP A 290 -11.77 7.14 6.55
CA TRP A 290 -13.02 6.98 5.80
C TRP A 290 -13.46 8.20 5.01
N TYR A 291 -13.07 9.38 5.47
CA TYR A 291 -13.29 10.63 4.77
C TYR A 291 -11.97 11.36 4.80
N LYS A 292 -11.26 11.35 3.68
CA LYS A 292 -10.47 12.53 3.36
C LYS A 292 -11.51 13.64 3.28
N LEU A 293 -11.63 14.42 4.36
CA LEU A 293 -12.30 15.72 4.26
C LEU A 293 -11.68 16.39 3.04
N PRO A 294 -12.48 16.91 2.09
CA PRO A 294 -11.95 17.50 0.88
C PRO A 294 -10.82 18.40 1.32
N TYR A 295 -9.61 18.03 0.88
CA TYR A 295 -8.39 18.72 1.27
C TYR A 295 -8.70 20.20 1.10
N PRO A 296 -8.44 21.09 2.08
CA PRO A 296 -8.29 22.48 1.76
C PRO A 296 -6.98 22.53 0.95
N THR A 297 -7.04 22.14 -0.32
CA THR A 297 -6.02 22.56 -1.26
C THR A 297 -6.03 24.08 -1.15
N ASP A 298 -4.87 24.70 -1.01
CA ASP A 298 -4.69 26.16 -0.94
C ASP A 298 -5.26 26.93 -2.15
N PHE A 299 -5.99 26.25 -3.04
CA PHE A 299 -6.81 26.78 -4.11
C PHE A 299 -8.25 27.05 -3.64
N PRO A 300 -8.68 28.32 -3.57
CA PRO A 300 -10.09 28.64 -3.42
C PRO A 300 -10.84 28.17 -4.67
N GLY A 301 -11.55 27.04 -4.59
CA GLY A 301 -12.26 26.49 -5.75
C GLY A 301 -12.91 25.11 -5.65
N GLY A 302 -12.68 24.32 -4.60
CA GLY A 302 -13.15 22.91 -4.52
C GLY A 302 -12.05 21.91 -4.94
N SER A 303 -12.32 20.60 -4.90
CA SER A 303 -11.35 19.56 -5.32
C SER A 303 -11.64 19.05 -6.74
N MET A 304 -10.66 18.36 -7.35
CA MET A 304 -10.87 17.59 -8.58
C MET A 304 -11.08 16.12 -8.22
N PRO A 305 -11.89 15.37 -8.98
CA PRO A 305 -11.96 13.92 -8.81
C PRO A 305 -10.58 13.32 -9.11
N ALA A 306 -10.10 12.41 -8.25
CA ALA A 306 -8.88 11.64 -8.48
C ALA A 306 -9.22 10.16 -8.69
N CYS A 307 -8.43 9.43 -9.48
CA CYS A 307 -8.61 7.99 -9.65
C CYS A 307 -8.38 7.25 -8.33
N GLU A 308 -9.20 6.24 -8.07
CA GLU A 308 -9.02 5.32 -6.98
C GLU A 308 -8.16 4.14 -7.41
N TYR A 309 -7.51 3.50 -6.44
CA TYR A 309 -6.62 2.37 -6.69
C TYR A 309 -6.85 1.26 -5.69
N ILE A 310 -6.80 0.03 -6.20
CA ILE A 310 -6.67 -1.22 -5.46
C ILE A 310 -5.35 -1.84 -5.92
N VAL A 311 -4.47 -2.15 -4.98
CA VAL A 311 -3.14 -2.67 -5.27
C VAL A 311 -2.94 -3.99 -4.55
N TYR A 312 -2.44 -4.96 -5.31
CA TYR A 312 -1.99 -6.25 -4.82
C TYR A 312 -0.47 -6.29 -4.96
N LEU A 313 0.24 -6.43 -3.85
CA LEU A 313 1.66 -6.74 -3.87
C LEU A 313 1.87 -8.15 -3.34
N GLN A 314 2.77 -8.90 -3.97
CA GLN A 314 3.13 -10.24 -3.55
C GLN A 314 4.65 -10.33 -3.45
N GLN A 315 5.16 -10.62 -2.25
CA GLN A 315 6.57 -10.87 -2.04
C GLN A 315 7.00 -12.21 -2.66
N GLN A 316 8.11 -12.20 -3.38
CA GLN A 316 8.70 -13.40 -3.97
C GLN A 316 9.71 -14.03 -3.01
N PRO A 317 9.90 -15.36 -3.05
CA PRO A 317 10.85 -16.07 -2.19
C PRO A 317 12.26 -15.49 -2.27
N ALA A 318 12.87 -15.20 -1.12
CA ALA A 318 14.23 -14.69 -1.01
C ALA A 318 15.27 -15.82 -1.19
N THR A 319 16.38 -15.46 -1.83
CA THR A 319 17.51 -16.38 -2.04
C THR A 319 18.78 -15.79 -1.46
N ILE A 320 19.55 -16.60 -0.72
CA ILE A 320 20.86 -16.26 -0.18
C ILE A 320 21.87 -17.22 -0.82
N ASP A 321 22.94 -16.68 -1.42
CA ASP A 321 23.99 -17.48 -2.07
C ASP A 321 23.47 -18.52 -3.09
N GLY A 322 22.41 -18.16 -3.83
CA GLY A 322 21.82 -19.01 -4.87
C GLY A 322 20.95 -20.16 -4.38
N ARG A 323 20.68 -20.26 -3.07
CA ARG A 323 19.68 -21.17 -2.48
C ARG A 323 18.54 -20.39 -1.85
N LEU A 324 17.41 -21.05 -1.59
CA LEU A 324 16.36 -20.44 -0.78
C LEU A 324 16.91 -20.06 0.59
N ALA A 325 16.53 -18.87 1.04
CA ALA A 325 16.79 -18.42 2.38
C ALA A 325 16.04 -19.32 3.37
N ARG A 326 16.65 -19.62 4.52
CA ARG A 326 15.97 -20.32 5.60
C ARG A 326 15.29 -19.30 6.50
N TYR A 327 14.19 -19.70 7.12
CA TYR A 327 13.40 -18.83 7.99
C TYR A 327 14.24 -18.12 9.06
N HIS A 328 15.11 -18.86 9.77
CA HIS A 328 15.96 -18.29 10.82
C HIS A 328 17.03 -17.31 10.28
N GLU A 329 17.40 -17.42 9.01
CA GLU A 329 18.37 -16.50 8.38
C GLU A 329 17.71 -15.18 8.06
N LEU A 330 16.49 -15.23 7.48
CA LEU A 330 15.70 -14.03 7.25
C LEU A 330 15.34 -13.34 8.56
N GLN A 331 14.93 -14.11 9.58
CA GLN A 331 14.65 -13.55 10.90
C GLN A 331 15.88 -12.89 11.52
N ALA A 332 17.06 -13.53 11.47
CA ALA A 332 18.29 -12.92 11.98
C ALA A 332 18.68 -11.64 11.22
N ILE A 333 18.45 -11.60 9.90
CA ILE A 333 18.62 -10.39 9.09
C ILE A 333 17.64 -9.31 9.54
N GLU A 334 16.35 -9.63 9.70
CA GLU A 334 15.33 -8.67 10.14
C GLU A 334 15.65 -8.09 11.51
N ASP A 335 16.02 -8.93 12.47
CA ASP A 335 16.35 -8.52 13.84
C ASP A 335 17.55 -7.55 13.84
N GLU A 336 18.62 -7.86 13.09
CA GLU A 336 19.82 -7.00 12.99
C GLU A 336 19.59 -5.74 12.12
N LEU A 337 18.64 -5.76 11.18
CA LEU A 337 18.25 -4.57 10.42
C LEU A 337 17.40 -3.62 11.27
N ARG A 338 16.50 -4.16 12.10
CA ARG A 338 15.62 -3.40 13.00
C ARG A 338 16.36 -2.84 14.20
N ASP A 339 17.12 -3.70 14.90
CA ASP A 339 17.83 -3.38 16.15
C ASP A 339 19.30 -3.82 16.04
N PRO A 340 20.18 -2.99 15.45
CA PRO A 340 21.54 -3.40 15.11
C PRO A 340 22.38 -3.66 16.36
N ILE A 341 22.84 -4.90 16.53
CA ILE A 341 23.76 -5.30 17.61
C ILE A 341 25.13 -5.73 17.08
N GLY A 342 25.32 -5.70 15.75
CA GLY A 342 26.54 -6.17 15.10
C GLY A 342 26.63 -7.69 15.03
N ALA A 343 25.49 -8.39 15.01
CA ALA A 343 25.47 -9.84 14.86
C ALA A 343 26.03 -10.24 13.48
N PRO A 344 26.81 -11.32 13.39
CA PRO A 344 27.27 -11.84 12.10
C PRO A 344 26.07 -12.41 11.33
N ILE A 345 25.55 -11.64 10.37
CA ILE A 345 24.48 -12.03 9.45
C ILE A 345 24.99 -12.16 8.01
N PRO A 346 24.37 -13.00 7.16
CA PRO A 346 24.64 -12.95 5.72
C PRO A 346 24.20 -11.60 5.15
N SER A 347 24.72 -11.24 3.97
CA SER A 347 24.28 -10.05 3.25
C SER A 347 22.76 -10.12 3.00
N PRO A 348 21.98 -9.09 3.40
CA PRO A 348 20.54 -9.08 3.21
C PRO A 348 20.17 -9.26 1.72
N PRO A 349 19.39 -10.29 1.34
CA PRO A 349 18.92 -10.41 -0.03
C PRO A 349 17.96 -9.27 -0.39
N MET A 350 17.91 -8.94 -1.69
CA MET A 350 16.88 -8.01 -2.18
C MET A 350 15.49 -8.63 -2.02
N MET A 351 14.54 -7.81 -1.58
CA MET A 351 13.13 -8.19 -1.54
C MET A 351 12.52 -7.90 -2.92
N VAL A 352 11.97 -8.94 -3.54
CA VAL A 352 11.36 -8.84 -4.88
C VAL A 352 9.86 -8.94 -4.70
N MET A 353 9.09 -8.07 -5.35
CA MET A 353 7.64 -8.12 -5.33
C MET A 353 7.07 -8.16 -6.74
N SER A 354 5.95 -8.82 -6.92
CA SER A 354 5.07 -8.61 -8.08
C SER A 354 3.92 -7.71 -7.67
N ALA A 355 3.55 -6.78 -8.55
CA ALA A 355 2.46 -5.85 -8.32
C ALA A 355 1.38 -5.98 -9.38
N THR A 356 0.13 -5.93 -8.94
CA THR A 356 -1.05 -5.72 -9.78
C THR A 356 -1.80 -4.51 -9.23
N ILE A 357 -1.86 -3.44 -10.01
CA ILE A 357 -2.58 -2.21 -9.67
C ILE A 357 -3.86 -2.18 -10.51
N PHE A 358 -4.95 -1.67 -9.94
CA PHE A 358 -6.25 -1.59 -10.59
C PHE A 358 -6.96 -0.32 -10.16
N SER A 359 -7.44 0.46 -11.13
CA SER A 359 -8.34 1.59 -10.86
C SER A 359 -9.77 1.23 -11.27
N PRO A 360 -10.73 1.22 -10.34
CA PRO A 360 -12.10 0.84 -10.63
C PRO A 360 -12.94 1.97 -11.23
N ASP A 361 -12.55 3.23 -11.07
CA ASP A 361 -13.30 4.41 -11.53
C ASP A 361 -12.68 5.09 -12.77
N CYS A 362 -11.37 4.91 -13.00
CA CYS A 362 -10.71 5.45 -14.18
C CYS A 362 -10.57 4.42 -15.31
N GLY A 363 -10.69 4.94 -16.54
CA GLY A 363 -10.59 4.18 -17.80
C GLY A 363 -9.24 3.51 -18.06
N GLY A 364 -8.22 3.77 -17.23
CA GLY A 364 -6.92 3.13 -17.30
C GLY A 364 -6.81 1.98 -16.30
N LEU A 365 -6.72 0.74 -16.79
CA LEU A 365 -5.99 -0.25 -16.02
C LEU A 365 -4.51 0.12 -16.08
N CYS A 366 -3.90 0.32 -14.94
CA CYS A 366 -2.46 0.50 -14.77
C CYS A 366 -2.11 -0.46 -13.62
N PRO A 367 -0.97 -1.15 -13.57
CA PRO A 367 -0.32 -2.08 -14.50
C PRO A 367 0.02 -3.41 -13.78
N THR A 368 0.54 -4.41 -14.49
CA THR A 368 1.29 -5.53 -13.86
C THR A 368 2.79 -5.27 -13.98
N GLY A 369 3.52 -5.36 -12.88
CA GLY A 369 4.95 -5.06 -12.83
C GLY A 369 5.72 -6.00 -11.90
N ILE A 370 7.01 -6.18 -12.17
CA ILE A 370 7.96 -6.75 -11.21
C ILE A 370 8.64 -5.58 -10.54
N LEU A 371 8.47 -5.50 -9.23
CA LEU A 371 9.08 -4.51 -8.37
C LEU A 371 10.28 -5.12 -7.65
N LEU A 372 11.35 -4.33 -7.53
CA LEU A 372 12.55 -4.69 -6.83
C LEU A 372 12.76 -3.71 -5.68
N THR A 373 13.13 -4.23 -4.53
CA THR A 373 13.54 -3.42 -3.38
C THR A 373 14.68 -4.09 -2.64
N THR A 374 15.45 -3.27 -1.93
CA THR A 374 16.37 -3.74 -0.89
C THR A 374 15.65 -3.60 0.44
N ALA A 375 15.67 -4.62 1.30
CA ALA A 375 15.25 -4.45 2.69
C ALA A 375 16.20 -3.43 3.35
N ASP A 376 15.79 -2.15 3.44
CA ASP A 376 16.69 -1.07 3.81
C ASP A 376 16.61 -0.70 5.29
N LYS A 377 17.80 -0.50 5.87
CA LYS A 377 18.05 0.29 7.08
C LYS A 377 17.78 1.73 6.67
N GLY A 378 16.81 2.37 7.32
CA GLY A 378 16.30 3.69 6.96
C GLY A 378 17.33 4.65 6.32
N MET A 379 16.88 5.30 5.24
CA MET A 379 17.41 6.57 4.80
C MET A 379 18.88 6.54 4.33
N LEU A 380 19.17 5.83 3.24
CA LEU A 380 20.32 6.17 2.39
C LEU A 380 20.01 7.41 1.53
N ASN A 381 20.26 8.54 2.19
CA ASN A 381 20.51 9.85 1.62
C ASN A 381 21.26 9.82 0.29
N SER A 382 20.86 10.72 -0.61
CA SER A 382 21.72 11.47 -1.53
C SER A 382 22.98 10.74 -2.04
N ILE A 383 22.93 10.22 -3.27
CA ILE A 383 24.02 9.92 -4.21
C ILE A 383 23.24 9.32 -5.41
N ASP A 384 22.96 9.97 -6.54
CA ASP A 384 23.68 10.97 -7.33
C ASP A 384 25.20 10.90 -7.16
N ALA A 385 25.77 9.86 -7.74
CA ALA A 385 27.14 9.91 -8.24
C ALA A 385 27.23 9.12 -9.55
N GLU A 386 26.82 9.76 -10.65
CA GLU A 386 27.64 9.86 -11.85
C GLU A 386 27.00 10.82 -12.87
N SER A 387 27.35 12.10 -12.79
CA SER A 387 28.01 12.77 -13.93
C SER A 387 28.41 14.22 -13.60
N SER A 388 29.72 14.44 -13.70
CA SER A 388 30.34 15.64 -14.27
C SER A 388 30.58 16.90 -13.39
N LYS A 389 31.88 17.07 -13.07
CA LYS A 389 32.71 18.29 -13.14
C LYS A 389 32.81 19.24 -11.91
N LEU A 390 33.91 19.03 -11.14
CA LEU A 390 35.00 19.96 -10.73
C LEU A 390 34.67 21.41 -10.25
N PRO A 391 35.61 22.11 -9.56
CA PRO A 391 36.51 21.72 -8.46
C PRO A 391 36.53 22.77 -7.33
N PHE A 392 36.69 22.40 -6.06
CA PHE A 392 37.33 23.31 -5.08
C PHE A 392 38.20 22.54 -4.09
N ARG A 393 39.42 23.07 -3.95
CA ARG A 393 40.58 22.58 -3.19
C ARG A 393 40.86 23.60 -2.10
N PHE A 394 40.96 23.16 -0.85
CA PHE A 394 41.69 23.78 0.26
C PHE A 394 41.99 22.62 1.23
N ASP A 395 43.13 21.94 1.10
CA ASP A 395 44.46 22.25 1.62
C ASP A 395 44.57 22.21 3.15
N ASP A 396 45.58 21.48 3.59
CA ASP A 396 45.84 20.95 4.93
C ASP A 396 46.06 22.02 6.03
N GLY A 397 45.81 21.65 7.29
CA GLY A 397 46.33 22.43 8.40
C GLY A 397 45.90 22.01 9.81
N ASN A 398 46.66 21.09 10.41
CA ASN A 398 46.93 20.93 11.85
C ASN A 398 46.26 21.92 12.82
N ARG A 399 45.38 21.43 13.70
CA ARG A 399 45.58 21.32 15.17
C ARG A 399 44.37 20.74 15.87
#